data_AF-A0A2D7JGR4-F1
#
_entry.id   AF-A0A2D7JGR4-F1
#
_cell.length_a   1.000
_cell.length_b   1.000
_cell.length_c   1.000
_cell.angle_alpha   90.00
_cell.angle_beta   90.00
_cell.angle_gamma   90.00
#
_symmetry.space_group_name_H-M   'P 1'
#
loop_
_entity.id
_entity.type
_entity.pdbx_description
1 polymer ?
#
loop_
_entity_poly.entity_id
_entity_poly.type
_entity_poly.pdbx_seq_one_letter_code
_entity_poly.pdbx_strand_id
1 'polypeptide(L)'
;MLRTKKAVIFIFFTVVLDISGLMIIFPIMPDILRSVGKLSISDAAIWGGVLYASYALMQFLFSPIIGNLSDSYGRRPVILVALGLMAIDYLILGFASVLWVFIIGRMIGGIAGGTVPTAFAYLADISNSEDKAKNFGLVGAAFGVGFVFGPFIGGILGEIDFRLPFFFSAFLSFLTFLLCFFYLPEPLDVGKRRKFKKKDLNPFATLIKAFLFRDLRILFLCFFIISLAHWVYPAIWSFWSKEVFNWGPGLIGASLACYGLGVAFVQGFVIRMK
;
A
#
# COMPACT_ATOMS: atom_id res chain seq x y z
N MET A 1 13.37 -21.64 14.59
CA MET A 1 14.00 -20.32 14.88
C MET A 1 14.71 -19.68 13.69
N LEU A 2 15.75 -20.28 13.08
CA LEU A 2 16.47 -19.67 11.93
C LEU A 2 15.58 -19.42 10.70
N ARG A 3 14.68 -20.37 10.39
CA ARG A 3 13.71 -20.26 9.28
C ARG A 3 12.68 -19.14 9.53
N THR A 4 12.25 -18.99 10.78
CA THR A 4 11.33 -17.95 11.26
C THR A 4 11.94 -16.55 11.17
N LYS A 5 13.19 -16.37 11.64
CA LYS A 5 13.90 -15.08 11.54
C LYS A 5 14.09 -14.64 10.09
N LYS A 6 14.46 -15.57 9.20
CA LYS A 6 14.57 -15.28 7.76
C LYS A 6 13.22 -14.87 7.17
N ALA A 7 12.13 -15.58 7.48
CA ALA A 7 10.79 -15.26 6.99
C ALA A 7 10.30 -13.88 7.45
N VAL A 8 10.56 -13.48 8.71
CA VAL A 8 10.24 -12.13 9.21
C VAL A 8 10.97 -11.05 8.42
N ILE A 9 12.28 -11.24 8.16
CA ILE A 9 13.07 -10.30 7.37
C ILE A 9 12.55 -10.21 5.92
N PHE A 10 12.21 -11.34 5.29
CA PHE A 10 11.66 -11.35 3.94
C PHE A 10 10.30 -10.64 3.86
N ILE A 11 9.40 -10.87 4.82
CA ILE A 11 8.13 -10.14 4.89
C ILE A 11 8.38 -8.65 5.12
N PHE A 12 9.32 -8.28 5.99
CA PHE A 12 9.69 -6.88 6.20
C PHE A 12 10.10 -6.20 4.89
N PHE A 13 11.05 -6.78 4.15
CA PHE A 13 11.47 -6.24 2.85
C PHE A 13 10.34 -6.21 1.83
N THR A 14 9.51 -7.24 1.82
CA THR A 14 8.32 -7.30 0.95
C THR A 14 7.40 -6.11 1.20
N VAL A 15 7.09 -5.83 2.48
CA VAL A 15 6.25 -4.69 2.85
C VAL A 15 6.93 -3.36 2.52
N VAL A 16 8.25 -3.22 2.78
CA VAL A 16 8.98 -1.99 2.42
C VAL A 16 8.86 -1.73 0.92
N LEU A 17 9.13 -2.73 0.08
CA LEU A 17 9.12 -2.59 -1.37
C LEU A 17 7.71 -2.31 -1.91
N ASP A 18 6.71 -2.99 -1.35
CA ASP A 18 5.29 -2.79 -1.68
C ASP A 18 4.82 -1.35 -1.37
N ILE A 19 5.06 -0.89 -0.14
CA ILE A 19 4.70 0.48 0.27
C ILE A 19 5.51 1.52 -0.48
N SER A 20 6.79 1.25 -0.77
CA SER A 20 7.61 2.15 -1.61
C SER A 20 7.00 2.29 -3.00
N GLY A 21 6.59 1.17 -3.62
CA GLY A 21 5.99 1.17 -4.95
C GLY A 21 4.68 1.93 -5.02
N LEU A 22 3.87 1.87 -3.96
CA LEU A 22 2.65 2.67 -3.82
C LEU A 22 2.93 4.16 -3.71
N MET A 23 3.90 4.53 -2.86
CA MET A 23 4.20 5.92 -2.53
C MET A 23 5.03 6.64 -3.59
N ILE A 24 5.70 5.89 -4.48
CA ILE A 24 6.54 6.45 -5.57
C ILE A 24 5.77 7.40 -6.50
N ILE A 25 4.45 7.23 -6.57
CA ILE A 25 3.58 7.87 -7.57
C ILE A 25 3.20 9.28 -7.12
N PHE A 26 3.25 9.56 -5.83
CA PHE A 26 2.70 10.79 -5.26
C PHE A 26 3.39 12.05 -5.79
N PRO A 27 4.73 12.11 -5.91
CA PRO A 27 5.42 13.30 -6.38
C PRO A 27 5.18 13.60 -7.85
N ILE A 28 4.96 12.57 -8.67
CA ILE A 28 4.77 12.72 -10.12
C ILE A 28 3.30 12.89 -10.53
N MET A 29 2.36 12.66 -9.61
CA MET A 29 0.92 12.63 -9.94
C MET A 29 0.43 13.89 -10.68
N PRO A 30 0.81 15.12 -10.28
CA PRO A 30 0.35 16.31 -10.99
C PRO A 30 0.81 16.33 -12.45
N ASP A 31 2.09 16.04 -12.69
CA ASP A 31 2.70 16.18 -14.01
C ASP A 31 2.32 15.03 -14.95
N ILE A 32 2.19 13.80 -14.45
CA ILE A 32 1.73 12.67 -15.28
C ILE A 32 0.27 12.85 -15.73
N LEU A 33 -0.62 13.34 -14.86
CA LEU A 33 -2.03 13.54 -15.22
C LEU A 33 -2.21 14.72 -16.19
N ARG A 34 -1.42 15.78 -16.02
CA ARG A 34 -1.42 16.91 -16.95
C ARG A 34 -0.88 16.51 -18.32
N SER A 35 0.22 15.76 -18.38
CA SER A 35 0.81 15.33 -19.65
C SER A 35 -0.10 14.37 -20.42
N VAL A 36 -0.73 13.41 -19.74
CA VAL A 36 -1.61 12.42 -20.36
C VAL A 36 -2.99 12.99 -20.68
N GLY A 37 -3.57 13.76 -19.77
CA GLY A 37 -4.92 14.28 -19.91
C GLY A 37 -5.03 15.66 -20.57
N LYS A 38 -3.91 16.35 -20.80
CA LYS A 38 -3.85 17.77 -21.21
C LYS A 38 -4.69 18.68 -20.30
N LEU A 39 -4.58 18.44 -19.00
CA LEU A 39 -5.42 19.05 -17.97
C LEU A 39 -4.78 20.31 -17.35
N SER A 40 -5.61 21.16 -16.77
CA SER A 40 -5.17 22.13 -15.77
C SER A 40 -4.70 21.42 -14.48
N ILE A 41 -3.98 22.09 -13.59
CA ILE A 41 -3.58 21.51 -12.30
C ILE A 41 -4.82 21.21 -11.43
N SER A 42 -5.82 22.09 -11.46
CA SER A 42 -7.09 21.88 -10.75
C SER A 42 -7.83 20.64 -11.24
N ASP A 43 -7.96 20.46 -12.56
CA ASP A 43 -8.60 19.26 -13.12
C ASP A 43 -7.78 18.01 -12.83
N ALA A 44 -6.45 18.11 -12.92
CA ALA A 44 -5.55 17.02 -12.57
C ALA A 44 -5.71 16.60 -11.09
N ALA A 45 -5.95 17.55 -10.17
CA ALA A 45 -6.22 17.25 -8.77
C ALA A 45 -7.53 16.47 -8.57
N ILE A 46 -8.59 16.82 -9.31
CA ILE A 46 -9.85 16.08 -9.30
C ILE A 46 -9.61 14.64 -9.79
N TRP A 47 -8.90 14.47 -10.92
CA TRP A 47 -8.53 13.15 -11.43
C TRP A 47 -7.64 12.38 -10.46
N GLY A 48 -6.69 13.03 -9.81
CA GLY A 48 -5.88 12.45 -8.74
C GLY A 48 -6.76 11.91 -7.61
N GLY A 49 -7.74 12.69 -7.17
CA GLY A 49 -8.75 12.27 -6.18
C GLY A 49 -9.55 11.05 -6.62
N VAL A 50 -10.01 11.02 -7.88
CA VAL A 50 -10.72 9.85 -8.46
C VAL A 50 -9.83 8.61 -8.46
N LEU A 51 -8.55 8.74 -8.83
CA LEU A 51 -7.57 7.65 -8.84
C LEU A 51 -7.31 7.09 -7.43
N TYR A 52 -7.18 7.96 -6.43
CA TYR A 52 -7.07 7.55 -5.03
C TYR A 52 -8.34 6.85 -4.55
N ALA A 53 -9.51 7.42 -4.86
CA ALA A 53 -10.79 6.85 -4.47
C ALA A 53 -11.03 5.48 -5.12
N SER A 54 -10.69 5.29 -6.40
CA SER A 54 -10.84 4.01 -7.08
C SER A 54 -9.92 2.93 -6.49
N TYR A 55 -8.68 3.29 -6.14
CA TYR A 55 -7.76 2.39 -5.45
C TYR A 55 -8.31 2.00 -4.08
N ALA A 56 -8.69 2.98 -3.24
CA ALA A 56 -9.18 2.76 -1.89
C ALA A 56 -10.50 1.97 -1.87
N LEU A 57 -11.40 2.22 -2.83
CA LEU A 57 -12.65 1.48 -2.98
C LEU A 57 -12.38 0.00 -3.27
N MET A 58 -11.51 -0.30 -4.24
CA MET A 58 -11.18 -1.68 -4.57
C MET A 58 -10.44 -2.37 -3.42
N GLN A 59 -9.52 -1.67 -2.75
CA GLN A 59 -8.84 -2.19 -1.56
C GLN A 59 -9.84 -2.51 -0.44
N PHE A 60 -10.80 -1.63 -0.18
CA PHE A 60 -11.85 -1.87 0.82
C PHE A 60 -12.72 -3.08 0.47
N LEU A 61 -13.17 -3.20 -0.78
CA LEU A 61 -14.05 -4.29 -1.22
C LEU A 61 -13.33 -5.64 -1.24
N PHE A 62 -12.07 -5.68 -1.67
CA PHE A 62 -11.34 -6.93 -1.89
C PHE A 62 -10.45 -7.34 -0.73
N SER A 63 -10.05 -6.44 0.18
CA SER A 63 -9.19 -6.81 1.31
C SER A 63 -9.79 -7.93 2.20
N PRO A 64 -11.09 -7.91 2.59
CA PRO A 64 -11.69 -9.03 3.32
C PRO A 64 -11.73 -10.32 2.49
N ILE A 65 -11.96 -10.21 1.19
CA ILE A 65 -12.03 -11.36 0.28
C ILE A 65 -10.66 -12.02 0.17
N ILE A 66 -9.61 -11.22 -0.01
CA ILE A 66 -8.21 -11.65 -0.10
C ILE A 66 -7.74 -12.26 1.22
N GLY A 67 -8.13 -11.69 2.35
CA GLY A 67 -7.87 -12.29 3.68
C GLY A 67 -8.49 -13.69 3.80
N ASN A 68 -9.76 -13.85 3.42
CA ASN A 68 -10.42 -15.16 3.43
C ASN A 68 -9.82 -16.14 2.41
N LEU A 69 -9.46 -15.68 1.20
CA LEU A 69 -8.76 -16.50 0.21
C LEU A 69 -7.42 -16.99 0.78
N SER A 70 -6.72 -16.12 1.51
CA SER A 70 -5.46 -16.45 2.14
C SER A 70 -5.60 -17.50 3.25
N ASP A 71 -6.67 -17.43 4.06
CA ASP A 71 -6.99 -18.45 5.06
C ASP A 71 -7.33 -19.82 4.44
N SER A 72 -7.82 -19.83 3.20
CA SER A 72 -8.28 -21.02 2.50
C SER A 72 -7.24 -21.69 1.60
N TYR A 73 -6.46 -20.89 0.86
CA TYR A 73 -5.51 -21.38 -0.14
C TYR A 73 -4.06 -21.31 0.34
N GLY A 74 -3.79 -20.63 1.46
CA GLY A 74 -2.45 -20.40 2.00
C GLY A 74 -2.05 -18.93 1.88
N ARG A 75 -1.11 -18.51 2.74
CA ARG A 75 -0.62 -17.13 2.77
C ARG A 75 0.28 -16.83 1.57
N ARG A 76 1.18 -17.76 1.24
CA ARG A 76 2.21 -17.56 0.21
C ARG A 76 1.62 -17.43 -1.19
N PRO A 77 0.71 -18.31 -1.67
CA PRO A 77 0.13 -18.16 -3.00
C PRO A 77 -0.58 -16.81 -3.20
N VAL A 78 -1.32 -16.35 -2.18
CA VAL A 78 -2.05 -15.08 -2.27
C VAL A 78 -1.10 -13.88 -2.34
N ILE A 79 -0.03 -13.87 -1.54
CA ILE A 79 1.02 -12.83 -1.60
C ILE A 79 1.67 -12.82 -2.99
N LEU A 80 1.99 -14.00 -3.55
CA LEU A 80 2.61 -14.10 -4.87
C LEU A 80 1.72 -13.59 -5.99
N VAL A 81 0.43 -13.96 -6.00
CA VAL A 81 -0.52 -13.45 -7.00
C VAL A 81 -0.63 -11.93 -6.92
N ALA A 82 -0.70 -11.36 -5.72
CA ALA A 82 -0.79 -9.91 -5.56
C ALA A 82 0.47 -9.18 -6.04
N LEU A 83 1.67 -9.66 -5.68
CA LEU A 83 2.92 -9.06 -6.15
C LEU A 83 3.05 -9.14 -7.67
N GLY A 84 2.64 -10.26 -8.28
CA GLY A 84 2.59 -10.40 -9.74
C GLY A 84 1.59 -9.43 -10.39
N LEU A 85 0.38 -9.31 -9.81
CA LEU A 85 -0.63 -8.35 -10.27
C LEU A 85 -0.15 -6.90 -10.15
N MET A 86 0.56 -6.54 -9.07
CA MET A 86 1.13 -5.20 -8.92
C MET A 86 2.24 -4.92 -9.93
N ALA A 87 3.12 -5.89 -10.20
CA ALA A 87 4.13 -5.72 -11.24
C ALA A 87 3.49 -5.45 -12.60
N ILE A 88 2.43 -6.19 -12.96
CA ILE A 88 1.67 -5.98 -14.19
C ILE A 88 0.95 -4.63 -14.19
N ASP A 89 0.31 -4.26 -13.08
CA ASP A 89 -0.35 -2.96 -12.92
C ASP A 89 0.62 -1.81 -13.19
N TYR A 90 1.78 -1.81 -12.52
CA TYR A 90 2.77 -0.77 -12.71
C TYR A 90 3.31 -0.70 -14.15
N LEU A 91 3.43 -1.82 -14.87
CA LEU A 91 3.74 -1.80 -16.30
C LEU A 91 2.61 -1.14 -17.11
N ILE A 92 1.36 -1.50 -16.86
CA ILE A 92 0.18 -0.90 -17.52
C ILE A 92 0.21 0.62 -17.34
N LEU A 93 0.50 1.08 -16.12
CA LEU A 93 0.56 2.50 -15.78
C LEU A 93 1.76 3.22 -16.40
N GLY A 94 2.93 2.57 -16.45
CA GLY A 94 4.11 3.12 -17.12
C GLY A 94 3.89 3.35 -18.61
N PHE A 95 3.10 2.48 -19.25
CA PHE A 95 2.71 2.61 -20.66
C PHE A 95 1.42 3.40 -20.89
N ALA A 96 0.73 3.84 -19.84
CA ALA A 96 -0.56 4.50 -19.98
C ALA A 96 -0.45 5.80 -20.81
N SER A 97 -1.36 5.96 -21.77
CA SER A 97 -1.44 7.11 -22.67
C SER A 97 -2.75 7.89 -22.55
N VAL A 98 -3.70 7.38 -21.75
CA VAL A 98 -4.98 8.02 -21.47
C VAL A 98 -5.39 7.79 -20.01
N LEU A 99 -6.15 8.71 -19.43
CA LEU A 99 -6.51 8.72 -18.00
C LEU A 99 -7.29 7.47 -17.55
N TRP A 100 -8.11 6.89 -18.43
CA TRP A 100 -8.88 5.68 -18.11
C TRP A 100 -7.99 4.47 -17.82
N VAL A 101 -6.82 4.38 -18.45
CA VAL A 101 -5.85 3.31 -18.16
C VAL A 101 -5.30 3.47 -16.73
N PHE A 102 -5.12 4.70 -16.25
CA PHE A 102 -4.76 4.94 -14.85
C PHE A 102 -5.85 4.49 -13.88
N ILE A 103 -7.13 4.72 -14.18
CA ILE A 103 -8.23 4.22 -13.34
C ILE A 103 -8.21 2.69 -13.26
N ILE A 104 -8.12 2.02 -14.41
CA ILE A 104 -8.07 0.55 -14.47
C ILE A 104 -6.88 0.04 -13.66
N GLY A 105 -5.70 0.65 -13.85
CA GLY A 105 -4.52 0.29 -13.08
C GLY A 105 -4.74 0.48 -11.58
N ARG A 106 -5.27 1.64 -11.15
CA ARG A 106 -5.64 1.87 -9.74
C ARG A 106 -6.62 0.85 -9.18
N MET A 107 -7.58 0.38 -9.98
CA MET A 107 -8.49 -0.67 -9.55
C MET A 107 -7.76 -2.01 -9.36
N ILE A 108 -6.90 -2.40 -10.29
CA ILE A 108 -6.07 -3.62 -10.20
C ILE A 108 -5.13 -3.54 -9.00
N GLY A 109 -4.41 -2.41 -8.86
CA GLY A 109 -3.55 -2.13 -7.72
C GLY A 109 -4.31 -2.15 -6.40
N GLY A 110 -5.54 -1.62 -6.35
CA GLY A 110 -6.39 -1.66 -5.15
C GLY A 110 -6.79 -3.08 -4.76
N ILE A 111 -7.11 -3.93 -5.74
CA ILE A 111 -7.34 -5.36 -5.51
C ILE A 111 -6.07 -5.99 -4.94
N ALA A 112 -4.92 -5.83 -5.59
CA ALA A 112 -3.67 -6.46 -5.14
C ALA A 112 -3.16 -5.92 -3.79
N GLY A 113 -3.36 -4.63 -3.51
CA GLY A 113 -3.04 -3.95 -2.25
C GLY A 113 -3.87 -4.41 -1.05
N GLY A 114 -4.88 -5.25 -1.26
CA GLY A 114 -5.60 -5.95 -0.19
C GLY A 114 -4.76 -7.00 0.55
N THR A 115 -3.46 -7.14 0.26
CA THR A 115 -2.54 -8.13 0.86
C THR A 115 -1.82 -7.68 2.12
N VAL A 116 -1.89 -6.40 2.50
CA VAL A 116 -1.33 -5.94 3.78
C VAL A 116 -1.85 -6.77 4.97
N PRO A 117 -3.17 -7.03 5.12
CA PRO A 117 -3.68 -7.89 6.19
C PRO A 117 -3.16 -9.33 6.08
N THR A 118 -2.94 -9.84 4.86
CA THR A 118 -2.34 -11.16 4.64
C THR A 118 -0.90 -11.22 5.15
N ALA A 119 -0.11 -10.14 4.99
CA ALA A 119 1.23 -10.05 5.56
C ALA A 119 1.22 -10.01 7.10
N PHE A 120 0.28 -9.27 7.70
CA PHE A 120 0.06 -9.29 9.15
C PHE A 120 -0.37 -10.68 9.65
N ALA A 121 -1.26 -11.36 8.92
CA ALA A 121 -1.70 -12.70 9.26
C ALA A 121 -0.55 -13.72 9.13
N TYR A 122 0.25 -13.63 8.05
CA TYR A 122 1.46 -14.43 7.89
C TYR A 122 2.39 -14.29 9.09
N LEU A 123 2.66 -13.05 9.51
CA LEU A 123 3.51 -12.79 10.67
C LEU A 123 2.88 -13.32 11.96
N ALA A 124 1.58 -13.18 12.13
CA ALA A 124 0.87 -13.74 13.27
C ALA A 124 1.01 -15.27 13.33
N ASP A 125 0.96 -15.94 12.17
CA ASP A 125 1.06 -17.40 12.03
C ASP A 125 2.47 -17.94 12.36
N ILE A 126 3.53 -17.13 12.11
CA ILE A 126 4.92 -17.53 12.40
C ILE A 126 5.47 -16.99 13.73
N SER A 127 4.71 -16.15 14.43
CA SER A 127 5.13 -15.51 15.69
C SER A 127 4.59 -16.24 16.92
N ASN A 128 5.45 -16.43 17.91
CA ASN A 128 5.00 -16.80 19.26
C ASN A 128 4.35 -15.59 19.96
N SER A 129 3.62 -15.84 21.06
CA SER A 129 2.95 -14.79 21.86
C SER A 129 3.89 -13.66 22.28
N GLU A 130 5.12 -14.00 22.69
CA GLU A 130 6.13 -13.05 23.16
C GLU A 130 6.70 -12.17 22.03
N ASP A 131 6.89 -12.73 20.82
CA ASP A 131 7.49 -12.02 19.69
C ASP A 131 6.46 -11.25 18.84
N LYS A 132 5.16 -11.51 19.01
CA LYS A 132 4.11 -10.99 18.13
C LYS A 132 4.09 -9.46 18.09
N ALA A 133 4.18 -8.80 19.25
CA ALA A 133 4.21 -7.33 19.32
C ALA A 133 5.44 -6.76 18.60
N LYS A 134 6.61 -7.39 18.77
CA LYS A 134 7.86 -6.99 18.11
C LYS A 134 7.77 -7.15 16.59
N ASN A 135 7.23 -8.27 16.12
CA ASN A 135 7.10 -8.57 14.70
C ASN A 135 6.07 -7.66 14.01
N PHE A 136 4.97 -7.30 14.68
CA PHE A 136 4.05 -6.28 14.17
C PHE A 136 4.68 -4.88 14.17
N GLY A 137 5.49 -4.56 15.19
CA GLY A 137 6.27 -3.33 15.21
C GLY A 137 7.26 -3.21 14.03
N LEU A 138 7.87 -4.32 13.60
CA LEU A 138 8.72 -4.36 12.41
C LEU A 138 7.95 -4.02 11.13
N VAL A 139 6.71 -4.50 10.98
CA VAL A 139 5.86 -4.10 9.85
C VAL A 139 5.57 -2.61 9.88
N GLY A 140 5.22 -2.06 11.05
CA GLY A 140 5.03 -0.61 11.20
C GLY A 140 6.28 0.18 10.78
N ALA A 141 7.48 -0.30 11.14
CA ALA A 141 8.73 0.28 10.68
C ALA A 141 8.91 0.16 9.17
N ALA A 142 8.55 -0.98 8.56
CA ALA A 142 8.59 -1.18 7.10
C ALA A 142 7.71 -0.16 6.36
N PHE A 143 6.51 0.11 6.88
CA PHE A 143 5.63 1.16 6.36
C PHE A 143 6.31 2.53 6.39
N GLY A 144 6.93 2.89 7.53
CA GLY A 144 7.65 4.15 7.66
C GLY A 144 8.81 4.27 6.66
N VAL A 145 9.63 3.22 6.52
CA VAL A 145 10.74 3.19 5.56
C VAL A 145 10.22 3.32 4.13
N GLY A 146 9.20 2.55 3.76
CA GLY A 146 8.60 2.62 2.42
C GLY A 146 7.96 3.98 2.12
N PHE A 147 7.34 4.61 3.12
CA PHE A 147 6.76 5.95 3.01
C PHE A 147 7.82 7.03 2.80
N VAL A 148 9.03 6.89 3.35
CA VAL A 148 10.13 7.82 3.10
C VAL A 148 10.79 7.53 1.75
N PHE A 149 11.09 6.26 1.49
CA PHE A 149 11.86 5.83 0.34
C PHE A 149 11.08 6.00 -0.97
N GLY A 150 9.79 5.67 -0.97
CA GLY A 150 8.93 5.76 -2.16
C GLY A 150 8.91 7.16 -2.77
N PRO A 151 8.39 8.20 -2.08
CA PRO A 151 8.33 9.55 -2.62
C PRO A 151 9.71 10.13 -2.93
N PHE A 152 10.75 9.79 -2.16
CA PHE A 152 12.11 10.25 -2.43
C PHE A 152 12.62 9.75 -3.80
N ILE A 153 12.56 8.43 -4.03
CA ILE A 153 12.99 7.84 -5.31
C ILE A 153 12.05 8.26 -6.45
N GLY A 154 10.74 8.34 -6.18
CA GLY A 154 9.75 8.80 -7.14
C GLY A 154 9.96 10.23 -7.60
N GLY A 155 10.37 11.11 -6.69
CA GLY A 155 10.76 12.48 -7.02
C GLY A 155 11.98 12.52 -7.92
N ILE A 156 13.06 11.81 -7.56
CA ILE A 156 14.30 11.77 -8.35
C ILE A 156 14.05 11.22 -9.77
N LEU A 157 13.39 10.07 -9.87
CA LEU A 157 13.08 9.45 -11.16
C LEU A 157 12.10 10.31 -11.97
N GLY A 158 11.15 10.97 -11.29
CA GLY A 158 10.17 11.85 -11.89
C GLY A 158 10.76 13.13 -12.50
N GLU A 159 11.89 13.63 -12.01
CA GLU A 159 12.62 14.74 -12.65
C GLU A 159 13.21 14.34 -14.01
N ILE A 160 13.51 13.04 -14.20
CA ILE A 160 14.03 12.52 -15.47
C ILE A 160 12.87 12.27 -16.43
N ASP A 161 11.88 11.47 -16.00
CA ASP A 161 10.66 11.19 -16.76
C ASP A 161 9.56 10.70 -15.81
N PHE A 162 8.36 11.26 -15.93
CA PHE A 162 7.21 10.93 -15.08
C PHE A 162 6.75 9.46 -15.17
N ARG A 163 7.19 8.70 -16.17
CA ARG A 163 6.88 7.27 -16.34
C ARG A 163 7.88 6.36 -15.63
N LEU A 164 9.12 6.81 -15.42
CA LEU A 164 10.18 5.99 -14.81
C LEU A 164 9.80 5.46 -13.42
N PRO A 165 9.15 6.22 -12.53
CA PRO A 165 8.66 5.69 -11.26
C PRO A 165 7.78 4.45 -11.40
N PHE A 166 6.91 4.36 -12.41
CA PHE A 166 6.07 3.19 -12.61
C PHE A 166 6.89 1.97 -13.05
N PHE A 167 7.83 2.13 -13.99
CA PHE A 167 8.70 1.03 -14.40
C PHE A 167 9.60 0.55 -13.26
N PHE A 168 10.08 1.47 -12.44
CA PHE A 168 10.85 1.13 -11.24
C PHE A 168 10.00 0.36 -10.22
N SER A 169 8.76 0.79 -9.96
CA SER A 169 7.82 0.03 -9.11
C SER A 169 7.51 -1.35 -9.68
N ALA A 170 7.32 -1.47 -11.00
CA ALA A 170 7.11 -2.76 -11.65
C ALA A 170 8.31 -3.70 -11.43
N PHE A 171 9.54 -3.17 -11.58
CA PHE A 171 10.77 -3.91 -11.31
C PHE A 171 10.86 -4.34 -9.84
N LEU A 172 10.58 -3.44 -8.89
CA LEU A 172 10.61 -3.76 -7.46
C LEU A 172 9.55 -4.80 -7.09
N SER A 173 8.32 -4.67 -7.57
CA SER A 173 7.25 -5.66 -7.34
C SER A 173 7.61 -7.02 -7.93
N PHE A 174 8.19 -7.05 -9.14
CA PHE A 174 8.63 -8.30 -9.77
C PHE A 174 9.82 -8.93 -9.04
N LEU A 175 10.80 -8.13 -8.62
CA LEU A 175 11.92 -8.61 -7.82
C LEU A 175 11.43 -9.19 -6.49
N THR A 176 10.49 -8.51 -5.84
CA THR A 176 9.86 -8.98 -4.59
C THR A 176 9.07 -10.27 -4.82
N PHE A 177 8.34 -10.38 -5.93
CA PHE A 177 7.68 -11.60 -6.36
C PHE A 177 8.68 -12.75 -6.48
N LEU A 178 9.81 -12.57 -7.16
CA LEU A 178 10.84 -13.60 -7.31
C LEU A 178 11.43 -14.01 -5.96
N LEU A 179 11.77 -13.05 -5.11
CA LEU A 179 12.29 -13.32 -3.77
C LEU A 179 11.29 -14.11 -2.93
N CYS A 180 10.01 -13.71 -2.92
CA CYS A 180 8.95 -14.46 -2.26
C CYS A 180 8.74 -15.85 -2.88
N PHE A 181 8.86 -15.95 -4.20
CA PHE A 181 8.66 -17.21 -4.91
C PHE A 181 9.72 -18.23 -4.51
N PHE A 182 10.99 -17.84 -4.39
CA PHE A 182 12.06 -18.77 -4.01
C PHE A 182 12.20 -18.95 -2.49
N TYR A 183 11.96 -17.91 -1.68
CA TYR A 183 12.37 -17.91 -0.27
C TYR A 183 11.25 -17.83 0.76
N LEU A 184 10.02 -17.40 0.40
CA LEU A 184 8.93 -17.29 1.37
C LEU A 184 8.32 -18.67 1.63
N PRO A 185 8.43 -19.25 2.85
CA PRO A 185 7.76 -20.51 3.15
C PRO A 185 6.25 -20.31 3.32
N GLU A 186 5.46 -21.36 3.12
CA GLU A 186 4.03 -21.35 3.48
C GLU A 186 3.90 -21.66 4.99
N PRO A 187 3.32 -20.75 5.79
CA PRO A 187 3.14 -20.97 7.22
C PRO A 187 1.90 -21.81 7.55
N LEU A 188 0.91 -21.86 6.66
CA LEU A 188 -0.37 -22.53 6.91
C LEU A 188 -0.36 -23.97 6.36
N ASP A 189 -0.29 -24.94 7.29
CA ASP A 189 -0.43 -26.36 6.97
C ASP A 189 -1.75 -26.64 6.26
N VAL A 190 -1.73 -27.55 5.27
CA VAL A 190 -2.90 -27.89 4.45
C VAL A 190 -4.11 -28.32 5.32
N GLY A 191 -3.87 -29.04 6.42
CA GLY A 191 -4.91 -29.48 7.35
C GLY A 191 -5.53 -28.38 8.21
N LYS A 192 -4.87 -27.21 8.33
CA LYS A 192 -5.37 -26.05 9.09
C LYS A 192 -6.12 -25.05 8.19
N ARG A 193 -6.16 -25.28 6.88
CA ARG A 193 -6.81 -24.41 5.91
C ARG A 193 -8.32 -24.49 6.05
N ARG A 194 -8.97 -23.33 6.13
CA ARG A 194 -10.42 -23.24 6.18
C ARG A 194 -11.00 -23.45 4.78
N LYS A 195 -12.15 -24.14 4.64
CA LYS A 195 -12.88 -24.18 3.36
C LYS A 195 -13.44 -22.79 3.00
N PHE A 196 -13.15 -22.33 1.79
CA PHE A 196 -13.72 -21.10 1.24
C PHE A 196 -15.22 -21.27 0.98
N LYS A 197 -16.05 -20.33 1.44
CA LYS A 197 -17.51 -20.36 1.27
C LYS A 197 -17.97 -19.11 0.52
N LYS A 198 -19.08 -19.18 -0.21
CA LYS A 198 -19.66 -18.01 -0.92
C LYS A 198 -19.90 -16.79 -0.01
N LYS A 199 -20.21 -17.02 1.27
CA LYS A 199 -20.38 -15.94 2.26
C LYS A 199 -19.11 -15.14 2.54
N ASP A 200 -17.94 -15.69 2.22
CA ASP A 200 -16.63 -15.06 2.43
C ASP A 200 -16.32 -14.01 1.34
N LEU A 201 -17.15 -13.94 0.29
CA LEU A 201 -17.12 -12.89 -0.74
C LEU A 201 -17.84 -11.60 -0.30
N ASN A 202 -18.52 -11.58 0.85
CA ASN A 202 -19.25 -10.40 1.30
C ASN A 202 -18.36 -9.52 2.21
N PRO A 203 -17.81 -8.40 1.72
CA PRO A 203 -16.95 -7.53 2.52
C PRO A 203 -17.71 -6.81 3.64
N PHE A 204 -19.03 -6.63 3.50
CA PHE A 204 -19.85 -5.91 4.47
C PHE A 204 -20.31 -6.78 5.63
N ALA A 205 -20.28 -8.11 5.51
CA ALA A 205 -20.79 -9.01 6.55
C ALA A 205 -20.08 -8.80 7.91
N THR A 206 -18.77 -8.59 7.89
CA THR A 206 -17.98 -8.31 9.10
C THR A 206 -18.24 -6.89 9.61
N LEU A 207 -18.34 -5.92 8.71
CA LEU A 207 -18.62 -4.52 9.06
C LEU A 207 -19.98 -4.37 9.74
N ILE A 208 -21.04 -4.94 9.15
CA ILE A 208 -22.40 -4.90 9.70
C ILE A 208 -22.42 -5.48 11.11
N LYS A 209 -21.77 -6.64 11.33
CA LYS A 209 -21.66 -7.25 12.66
C LYS A 209 -20.94 -6.36 13.66
N ALA A 210 -19.85 -5.72 13.24
CA ALA A 210 -19.08 -4.82 14.10
C ALA A 210 -19.91 -3.57 14.48
N PHE A 211 -20.71 -3.05 13.53
CA PHE A 211 -21.67 -1.97 13.78
C PHE A 211 -22.87 -2.39 14.64
N LEU A 212 -23.10 -3.67 14.95
CA LEU A 212 -24.16 -4.05 15.90
C LEU A 212 -23.80 -3.71 17.36
N PHE A 213 -22.51 -3.59 17.68
CA PHE A 213 -22.05 -3.24 19.02
C PHE A 213 -22.02 -1.72 19.20
N ARG A 214 -22.79 -1.20 20.17
CA ARG A 214 -22.96 0.25 20.42
C ARG A 214 -21.63 0.98 20.61
N ASP A 215 -20.72 0.41 21.39
CA ASP A 215 -19.41 1.04 21.68
C ASP A 215 -18.48 1.07 20.46
N LEU A 216 -18.56 0.05 19.60
CA LEU A 216 -17.76 0.00 18.37
C LEU A 216 -18.21 1.05 17.34
N ARG A 217 -19.50 1.42 17.31
CA ARG A 217 -20.01 2.44 16.35
C ARG A 217 -19.29 3.77 16.50
N ILE A 218 -19.14 4.24 17.74
CA ILE A 218 -18.49 5.51 18.04
C ILE A 218 -17.01 5.43 17.67
N LEU A 219 -16.34 4.34 18.03
CA LEU A 219 -14.93 4.11 17.70
C LEU A 219 -14.70 4.08 16.17
N PHE A 220 -15.56 3.42 15.41
CA PHE A 220 -15.45 3.42 13.94
C PHE A 220 -15.67 4.81 13.35
N LEU A 221 -16.64 5.58 13.86
CA LEU A 221 -16.88 6.95 13.39
C LEU A 221 -15.68 7.86 13.69
N CYS A 222 -15.13 7.79 14.91
CA CYS A 222 -13.92 8.52 15.27
C CYS A 222 -12.74 8.13 14.38
N PHE A 223 -12.52 6.83 14.19
CA PHE A 223 -11.46 6.32 13.32
C PHE A 223 -11.63 6.77 11.87
N PHE A 224 -12.88 6.78 11.36
CA PHE A 224 -13.19 7.27 10.02
C PHE A 224 -12.86 8.76 9.87
N ILE A 225 -13.30 9.62 10.81
CA ILE A 225 -13.02 11.07 10.76
C ILE A 225 -11.51 11.33 10.82
N ILE A 226 -10.80 10.67 11.74
CA ILE A 226 -9.34 10.80 11.88
C ILE A 226 -8.64 10.33 10.61
N SER A 227 -9.05 9.19 10.05
CA SER A 227 -8.46 8.65 8.82
C SER A 227 -8.71 9.57 7.64
N LEU A 228 -9.94 10.09 7.50
CA LEU A 228 -10.29 11.02 6.43
C LEU A 228 -9.41 12.27 6.51
N ALA A 229 -9.32 12.90 7.68
CA ALA A 229 -8.47 14.08 7.90
C ALA A 229 -6.99 13.78 7.59
N HIS A 230 -6.52 12.58 7.92
CA HIS A 230 -5.14 12.16 7.66
C HIS A 230 -4.85 12.00 6.16
N TRP A 231 -5.78 11.42 5.39
CA TRP A 231 -5.56 11.12 3.97
C TRP A 231 -5.82 12.29 3.01
N VAL A 232 -6.57 13.32 3.43
CA VAL A 232 -6.80 14.53 2.60
C VAL A 232 -5.48 15.21 2.23
N TYR A 233 -4.56 15.34 3.19
CA TYR A 233 -3.32 16.09 2.98
C TYR A 233 -2.37 15.42 1.97
N PRO A 234 -2.00 14.13 2.11
CA PRO A 234 -1.17 13.45 1.10
C PRO A 234 -1.79 13.42 -0.29
N ALA A 235 -3.12 13.37 -0.40
CA ALA A 235 -3.81 13.32 -1.68
C ALA A 235 -3.72 14.63 -2.48
N ILE A 236 -3.68 15.78 -1.80
CA ILE A 236 -3.69 17.12 -2.41
C ILE A 236 -2.30 17.78 -2.40
N TRP A 237 -1.41 17.39 -1.48
CA TRP A 237 -0.13 18.06 -1.25
C TRP A 237 0.71 18.25 -2.51
N SER A 238 0.81 17.23 -3.36
CA SER A 238 1.59 17.32 -4.60
C SER A 238 0.97 18.30 -5.59
N PHE A 239 -0.36 18.36 -5.71
CA PHE A 239 -1.05 19.32 -6.57
C PHE A 239 -0.96 20.75 -6.04
N TRP A 240 -1.17 20.93 -4.73
CA TRP A 240 -1.13 22.24 -4.10
C TRP A 240 0.27 22.86 -4.16
N SER A 241 1.31 22.08 -3.86
CA SER A 241 2.70 22.56 -3.96
C SER A 241 3.12 22.84 -5.41
N LYS A 242 2.60 22.08 -6.38
CA LYS A 242 2.77 22.38 -7.80
C LYS A 242 2.09 23.69 -8.20
N GLU A 243 0.85 23.92 -7.76
CA GLU A 243 0.10 25.14 -8.10
C GLU A 243 0.72 26.39 -7.47
N VAL A 244 1.01 26.34 -6.16
CA VAL A 244 1.41 27.53 -5.39
C VAL A 244 2.89 27.86 -5.57
N PHE A 245 3.75 26.84 -5.64
CA PHE A 245 5.20 27.03 -5.64
C PHE A 245 5.89 26.56 -6.92
N ASN A 246 5.14 26.00 -7.87
CA ASN A 246 5.68 25.40 -9.10
C ASN A 246 6.77 24.35 -8.83
N TRP A 247 6.63 23.57 -7.76
CA TRP A 247 7.62 22.56 -7.39
C TRP A 247 7.72 21.44 -8.43
N GLY A 248 8.95 21.02 -8.73
CA GLY A 248 9.20 19.78 -9.48
C GLY A 248 8.94 18.53 -8.64
N PRO A 249 8.82 17.35 -9.28
CA PRO A 249 8.66 16.08 -8.57
C PRO A 249 9.72 15.83 -7.49
N GLY A 250 10.95 16.28 -7.69
CA GLY A 250 12.05 16.12 -6.74
C GLY A 250 11.80 16.86 -5.43
N LEU A 251 11.35 18.11 -5.49
CA LEU A 251 11.01 18.90 -4.29
C LEU A 251 9.79 18.33 -3.58
N ILE A 252 8.77 17.92 -4.34
CA ILE A 252 7.57 17.27 -3.77
C ILE A 252 7.97 15.97 -3.07
N GLY A 253 8.77 15.13 -3.72
CA GLY A 253 9.28 13.88 -3.18
C GLY A 253 10.11 14.06 -1.92
N ALA A 254 11.03 15.02 -1.92
CA ALA A 254 11.83 15.38 -0.74
C ALA A 254 10.95 15.87 0.42
N SER A 255 9.93 16.68 0.15
CA SER A 255 9.00 17.17 1.20
C SER A 255 8.21 16.03 1.86
N LEU A 256 7.72 15.07 1.07
CA LEU A 256 7.02 13.89 1.57
C LEU A 256 7.95 12.95 2.34
N ALA A 257 9.19 12.81 1.88
CA ALA A 257 10.22 12.04 2.59
C ALA A 257 10.56 12.67 3.96
N CYS A 258 10.72 14.00 4.01
CA CYS A 258 10.90 14.74 5.27
C CYS A 258 9.73 14.53 6.24
N TYR A 259 8.49 14.55 5.74
CA TYR A 259 7.32 14.23 6.56
C TYR A 259 7.41 12.79 7.13
N GLY A 260 7.74 11.80 6.29
CA GLY A 260 7.91 10.42 6.74
C GLY A 260 9.00 10.24 7.80
N LEU A 261 10.13 10.94 7.65
CA LEU A 261 11.21 10.96 8.65
C LEU A 261 10.75 11.58 9.97
N GLY A 262 9.97 12.66 9.91
CA GLY A 262 9.36 13.28 11.09
C GLY A 262 8.42 12.32 11.82
N VAL A 263 7.57 11.60 11.09
CA VAL A 263 6.70 10.56 11.66
C VAL A 263 7.52 9.46 12.31
N ALA A 264 8.57 8.97 11.64
CA ALA A 264 9.46 7.95 12.18
C ALA A 264 10.17 8.41 13.47
N PHE A 265 10.61 9.67 13.51
CA PHE A 265 11.23 10.26 14.70
C PHE A 265 10.25 10.34 15.87
N VAL A 266 9.03 10.85 15.65
CA VAL A 266 8.01 10.96 16.71
C VAL A 266 7.61 9.58 17.23
N GLN A 267 7.35 8.61 16.34
CA GLN A 267 6.94 7.26 16.70
C GLN A 267 8.07 6.45 17.36
N GLY A 268 9.30 6.62 16.88
CA GLY A 268 10.47 5.87 17.34
C GLY A 268 11.07 6.42 18.64
N PHE A 269 11.02 7.73 18.85
CA PHE A 269 11.73 8.40 19.94
C PHE A 269 10.77 9.08 20.93
N VAL A 270 9.96 10.04 20.45
CA VAL A 270 9.14 10.90 21.31
C VAL A 270 8.06 10.11 22.08
N ILE A 271 7.36 9.19 21.43
CA ILE A 271 6.30 8.39 22.09
C ILE A 271 6.88 7.39 23.10
N ARG A 272 8.14 6.97 22.91
CA ARG A 272 8.84 6.02 23.81
C ARG A 272 9.53 6.70 24.98
N MET A 273 9.63 8.03 24.96
CA MET A 273 10.00 8.83 26.13
C MET A 273 8.79 8.94 27.07
N LYS A 274 8.39 7.83 27.68
CA LYS A 274 7.46 7.77 28.81
C LYS A 274 7.93 6.72 29.80
#